data_AF-A0A5N7ALU9-F1
#
_entry.id   AF-A0A5N7ALU9-F1
#
_cell.length_a   1.000
_cell.length_b   1.000
_cell.length_c   1.000
_cell.angle_alpha   90.00
_cell.angle_beta   90.00
_cell.angle_gamma   90.00
#
_symmetry.space_group_name_H-M   'P 1'
#
loop_
_entity.id
_entity.type
_entity.pdbx_description
1 polymer ?
#
loop_
_entity_poly.entity_id
_entity_poly.type
_entity_poly.pdbx_seq_one_letter_code
_entity_poly.pdbx_strand_id
1 'polypeptide(L)'
;MPHYQLMIRTQNPAPYLGGLPGTDDGTVLEIAHQAGASGGHNLPAPRIFPPMYSVEVDVDSSAGTDDYKQKFQEAWLQGKDSEGEALPPASIQIWDADEE
;
A
#
# COMPACT_ATOMS: atom_id res chain seq x y z
N MET A 1 18.08 2.49 -1.54
CA MET A 1 16.97 1.68 -1.00
C MET A 1 16.10 1.37 -2.20
N PRO A 2 15.66 0.13 -2.40
CA PRO A 2 14.69 -0.15 -3.45
C PRO A 2 13.42 0.67 -3.22
N HIS A 3 12.95 1.31 -4.29
CA HIS A 3 11.68 2.01 -4.31
C HIS A 3 10.63 1.09 -4.91
N TYR A 4 9.50 0.93 -4.23
CA TYR A 4 8.38 0.16 -4.76
C TYR A 4 7.17 1.05 -4.96
N GLN A 5 6.50 0.89 -6.08
CA GLN A 5 5.16 1.44 -6.26
C GLN A 5 4.12 0.33 -6.05
N LEU A 6 3.14 0.65 -5.22
CA LEU A 6 2.05 -0.24 -4.87
C LEU A 6 0.77 0.28 -5.52
N MET A 7 0.00 -0.64 -6.10
CA MET A 7 -1.38 -0.41 -6.49
C MET A 7 -2.30 -1.37 -5.75
N ILE A 8 -3.25 -0.79 -5.03
CA ILE A 8 -4.21 -1.53 -4.22
C ILE A 8 -5.61 -1.21 -4.72
N ARG A 9 -6.29 -2.21 -5.29
CA ARG A 9 -7.68 -2.09 -5.71
C ARG A 9 -8.55 -2.93 -4.80
N THR A 10 -9.38 -2.28 -4.00
CA THR A 10 -10.38 -2.97 -3.17
C THR A 10 -11.38 -3.71 -4.05
N GLN A 11 -11.89 -4.85 -3.57
CA GLN A 11 -12.89 -5.65 -4.27
C GLN A 11 -14.32 -5.25 -3.89
N ASN A 12 -14.48 -4.59 -2.73
CA ASN A 12 -15.73 -4.14 -2.16
C ASN A 12 -15.66 -2.64 -1.83
N PRO A 13 -16.80 -1.96 -1.63
CA PRO A 13 -16.81 -0.62 -1.08
C PRO A 13 -15.97 -0.55 0.20
N ALA A 14 -15.14 0.47 0.32
CA ALA A 14 -14.23 0.66 1.43
C ALA A 14 -14.32 2.11 1.93
N PRO A 15 -13.99 2.36 3.21
CA PRO A 15 -13.71 3.71 3.66
C PRO A 15 -12.50 4.28 2.91
N TYR A 16 -12.22 5.57 3.09
CA TYR A 16 -11.05 6.18 2.48
C TYR A 16 -9.78 5.72 3.23
N LEU A 17 -9.06 4.76 2.64
CA LEU A 17 -7.86 4.14 3.25
C LEU A 17 -6.53 4.82 2.87
N GLY A 18 -6.52 5.68 1.86
CA GLY A 18 -5.31 6.40 1.42
C GLY A 18 -5.21 7.81 1.97
N GLY A 19 -4.16 8.53 1.60
CA GLY A 19 -4.00 9.97 1.82
C GLY A 19 -4.24 10.80 0.55
N LEU A 20 -3.94 12.09 0.59
CA LEU A 20 -3.93 12.94 -0.61
C LEU A 20 -2.62 12.74 -1.38
N PRO A 21 -2.57 12.92 -2.71
CA PRO A 21 -1.31 12.81 -3.44
C PRO A 21 -0.20 13.71 -2.85
N GLY A 22 0.97 13.13 -2.59
CA GLY A 22 2.12 13.77 -1.98
C GLY A 22 2.16 13.74 -0.45
N THR A 23 1.12 13.23 0.23
CA THR A 23 1.13 13.08 1.69
C THR A 23 1.66 11.71 2.11
N ASP A 24 2.14 11.62 3.34
CA ASP A 24 2.69 10.44 4.01
C ASP A 24 1.71 9.78 5.00
N ASP A 25 0.42 10.12 4.90
CA ASP A 25 -0.65 9.64 5.77
C ASP A 25 -1.58 8.61 5.09
N GLY A 26 -2.37 7.93 5.92
CA GLY A 26 -3.39 6.98 5.50
C GLY A 26 -3.03 5.52 5.75
N THR A 27 -4.06 4.71 5.93
CA THR A 27 -3.97 3.29 6.30
C THR A 27 -3.13 2.48 5.31
N VAL A 28 -3.16 2.77 4.01
CA VAL A 28 -2.32 2.07 3.03
C VAL A 28 -0.82 2.20 3.35
N LEU A 29 -0.36 3.40 3.73
CA LEU A 29 1.04 3.62 4.12
C LEU A 29 1.35 3.03 5.50
N GLU A 30 0.39 3.05 6.44
CA GLU A 30 0.55 2.36 7.71
C GLU A 30 0.78 0.86 7.53
N ILE A 31 0.03 0.22 6.62
CA ILE A 31 0.22 -1.18 6.24
C ILE A 31 1.58 -1.40 5.54
N ALA A 32 2.01 -0.46 4.69
CA ALA A 32 3.33 -0.52 4.08
C ALA A 32 4.45 -0.50 5.13
N HIS A 33 4.36 0.38 6.13
CA HIS A 33 5.32 0.44 7.23
C HIS A 33 5.33 -0.84 8.07
N GLN A 34 4.16 -1.44 8.33
CA GLN A 34 4.06 -2.74 9.00
C GLN A 34 4.74 -3.86 8.19
N ALA A 35 4.68 -3.78 6.87
CA ALA A 35 5.35 -4.71 5.97
C ALA A 35 6.87 -4.48 5.85
N GLY A 36 7.40 -3.39 6.42
CA GLY A 36 8.82 -3.07 6.47
C GLY A 36 9.28 -1.92 5.57
N ALA A 37 8.36 -1.10 5.05
CA ALA A 37 8.74 0.17 4.44
C ALA A 37 9.25 1.15 5.50
N SER A 38 10.33 1.86 5.19
CA SER A 38 10.95 2.89 6.05
C SER A 38 10.37 4.28 5.80
N GLY A 39 9.74 4.48 4.65
CA GLY A 39 9.03 5.69 4.28
C GLY A 39 8.10 5.46 3.08
N GLY A 40 7.33 6.48 2.73
CA GLY A 40 6.49 6.45 1.54
C GLY A 40 5.55 7.65 1.44
N HIS A 41 4.92 7.78 0.29
CA HIS A 41 3.94 8.82 0.04
C HIS A 41 2.85 8.36 -0.94
N ASN A 42 1.70 9.01 -0.86
CA ASN A 42 0.56 8.73 -1.72
C ASN A 42 0.79 9.29 -3.13
N LEU A 43 0.45 8.50 -4.14
CA LEU A 43 0.46 8.90 -5.53
C LEU A 43 -0.95 9.21 -6.04
N PRO A 44 -1.08 9.95 -7.15
CA PRO A 44 -2.37 10.08 -7.83
C PRO A 44 -2.95 8.72 -8.21
N ALA A 45 -4.19 8.45 -7.79
CA ALA A 45 -4.92 7.25 -8.16
C ALA A 45 -6.23 7.59 -8.92
N PRO A 46 -6.70 6.73 -9.83
CA PRO A 46 -7.99 6.92 -10.48
C PRO A 46 -9.15 6.98 -9.47
N ARG A 47 -10.05 7.95 -9.64
CA ARG A 47 -11.27 8.08 -8.82
C ARG A 47 -12.35 7.12 -9.31
N ILE A 48 -12.17 5.84 -9.01
CA ILE A 48 -13.08 4.75 -9.40
C ILE A 48 -13.72 4.09 -8.18
N PHE A 49 -14.79 3.31 -8.41
CA PHE A 49 -15.47 2.53 -7.37
C PHE A 49 -15.58 1.05 -7.81
N PRO A 50 -15.20 0.07 -6.96
CA PRO A 50 -14.53 0.22 -5.66
C PRO A 50 -13.18 0.96 -5.73
N PRO A 51 -12.73 1.61 -4.63
CA PRO A 51 -11.57 2.49 -4.63
C PRO A 51 -10.26 1.78 -4.97
N MET A 52 -9.39 2.56 -5.61
CA MET A 52 -8.01 2.20 -5.92
C MET A 52 -7.07 3.22 -5.27
N TYR A 53 -5.98 2.72 -4.70
CA TYR A 53 -4.93 3.51 -4.08
C TYR A 53 -3.61 3.23 -4.79
N SER A 54 -2.76 4.25 -4.87
CA SER A 54 -1.39 4.11 -5.33
C SER A 54 -0.46 4.82 -4.36
N VAL A 55 0.62 4.17 -3.97
CA VAL A 55 1.64 4.73 -3.08
C VAL A 55 3.02 4.34 -3.59
N GLU A 56 4.01 5.18 -3.33
CA GLU A 56 5.43 4.87 -3.49
C GLU A 56 6.05 4.71 -2.10
N VAL A 57 6.91 3.72 -1.92
CA VAL A 57 7.52 3.40 -0.63
C VAL A 57 9.00 3.08 -0.75
N ASP A 58 9.74 3.43 0.29
CA ASP A 58 11.14 3.08 0.49
C ASP A 58 11.22 1.82 1.35
N VAL A 59 12.02 0.83 0.97
CA VAL A 59 12.23 -0.39 1.77
C VAL A 59 13.69 -0.54 2.15
N ASP A 60 13.97 -0.58 3.47
CA ASP A 60 15.34 -0.65 4.02
C ASP A 60 15.98 -2.05 3.93
N SER A 61 15.26 -3.02 3.38
CA SER A 61 15.64 -4.43 3.38
C SER A 61 16.24 -4.87 2.04
N SER A 62 17.29 -5.69 2.09
CA SER A 62 17.86 -6.36 0.92
C SER A 62 17.02 -7.53 0.38
N ALA A 63 15.88 -7.82 1.01
CA ALA A 63 14.95 -8.81 0.50
C ALA A 63 14.24 -8.23 -0.73
N GLY A 64 14.29 -8.96 -1.84
CA GLY A 64 13.74 -8.51 -3.11
C GLY A 64 12.22 -8.33 -3.10
N THR A 65 11.69 -7.80 -4.20
CA THR A 65 10.30 -7.38 -4.41
C THR A 65 9.26 -8.43 -3.98
N ASP A 66 9.55 -9.71 -4.19
CA ASP A 66 8.63 -10.81 -3.84
C ASP A 66 8.45 -11.00 -2.31
N ASP A 67 9.53 -10.83 -1.53
CA ASP A 67 9.46 -10.95 -0.06
C ASP A 67 8.67 -9.78 0.53
N TYR A 68 8.94 -8.56 0.06
CA TYR A 68 8.18 -7.38 0.47
C TYR A 68 6.70 -7.50 0.08
N LYS A 69 6.41 -8.01 -1.13
CA LYS A 69 5.04 -8.26 -1.58
C LYS A 69 4.29 -9.26 -0.71
N GLN A 70 4.94 -10.35 -0.30
CA GLN A 70 4.31 -11.30 0.62
C GLN A 70 4.02 -10.64 1.98
N LYS A 71 4.98 -9.91 2.55
CA LYS A 71 4.79 -9.19 3.82
C LYS A 71 3.67 -8.16 3.74
N PHE A 72 3.57 -7.42 2.65
CA PHE A 72 2.49 -6.45 2.46
C PHE A 72 1.12 -7.14 2.36
N GLN A 73 1.02 -8.26 1.63
CA GLN A 73 -0.22 -9.03 1.56
C GLN A 73 -0.64 -9.59 2.93
N GLU A 74 0.31 -10.09 3.71
CA GLU A 74 0.07 -10.57 5.08
C GLU A 74 -0.36 -9.43 6.02
N ALA A 75 0.30 -8.27 5.93
CA ALA A 75 -0.05 -7.07 6.69
C ALA A 75 -1.45 -6.57 6.33
N TRP A 76 -1.82 -6.55 5.05
CA TRP A 76 -3.17 -6.16 4.60
C TRP A 76 -4.25 -7.07 5.18
N LEU A 77 -4.03 -8.39 5.20
CA LEU A 77 -4.98 -9.36 5.74
C LEU A 77 -5.22 -9.20 7.25
N GLN A 78 -4.22 -8.70 7.98
CA GLN A 78 -4.29 -8.47 9.43
C GLN A 78 -4.63 -7.01 9.77
N GLY A 79 -4.57 -6.14 8.75
CA GLY A 79 -4.73 -4.71 8.86
C GLY A 79 -6.14 -4.30 9.25
N LYS A 80 -6.21 -3.11 9.84
CA LYS A 80 -7.47 -2.48 10.23
C LYS A 80 -7.48 -1.03 9.79
N ASP A 81 -8.67 -0.51 9.53
CA ASP A 81 -8.85 0.92 9.28
C ASP A 81 -8.82 1.73 10.58
N SER A 82 -8.99 3.06 10.46
CA SER A 82 -9.00 3.99 11.58
C SER A 82 -10.14 3.76 12.58
N GLU A 83 -11.19 3.05 12.20
CA GLU A 83 -12.31 2.69 13.07
C GLU A 83 -12.08 1.32 13.76
N GLY A 84 -11.01 0.60 13.38
CA GLY A 84 -10.66 -0.71 13.92
C GLY A 84 -11.31 -1.88 13.19
N GLU A 85 -11.95 -1.62 12.05
CA GLU A 85 -12.60 -2.62 11.20
C GLU A 85 -11.57 -3.28 10.28
N ALA A 86 -11.82 -4.53 9.91
CA ALA A 86 -10.93 -5.27 9.03
C ALA A 86 -10.89 -4.65 7.62
N LEU A 87 -9.71 -4.60 7.01
CA LEU A 87 -9.57 -4.11 5.65
C LEU A 87 -10.33 -5.01 4.66
N PRO A 88 -10.97 -4.43 3.63
CA PRO A 88 -11.67 -5.21 2.62
C PRO A 88 -10.67 -6.03 1.79
N PRO A 89 -11.11 -7.14 1.18
CA PRO A 89 -10.31 -7.86 0.20
C PRO A 89 -9.84 -6.90 -0.91
N ALA A 90 -8.58 -7.02 -1.32
CA ALA A 90 -7.99 -6.18 -2.35
C ALA A 90 -7.12 -6.98 -3.31
N SER A 91 -7.06 -6.53 -4.56
CA SER A 91 -6.00 -6.90 -5.50
C SER A 91 -4.80 -6.00 -5.24
N ILE A 92 -3.63 -6.60 -5.01
CA ILE A 92 -2.39 -5.90 -4.68
C ILE A 92 -1.37 -6.19 -5.77
N GLN A 93 -0.87 -5.12 -6.39
CA GLN A 93 0.23 -5.15 -7.33
C GLN A 93 1.36 -4.30 -6.77
N ILE A 94 2.58 -4.83 -6.82
CA ILE A 94 3.79 -4.14 -6.36
C ILE A 94 4.84 -4.35 -7.44
N TRP A 95 5.51 -3.29 -7.83
CA TRP A 95 6.63 -3.32 -8.77
C TRP A 95 7.78 -2.47 -8.26
N ASP A 96 8.97 -2.82 -8.71
CA ASP A 96 10.18 -2.03 -8.50
C ASP A 96 10.09 -0.76 -9.36
N ALA A 97 10.17 0.40 -8.72
CA ALA A 97 10.11 1.70 -9.38
C ALA A 97 11.48 2.08 -9.98
N ASP A 98 12.56 1.40 -9.59
CA ASP A 98 13.92 1.63 -10.12
C ASP A 98 14.24 0.73 -11.33
N GLU A 99 13.45 -0.32 -11.58
CA GLU A 99 13.55 -1.18 -12.79
C GLU A 99 12.64 -0.65 -13.91
N GLU A 100 13.10 0.39 -14.63
CA GLU A 100 12.58 0.75 -15.98
C GLU A 100 13.24 -0.05 -17.11
#